data_AF-A0A7U9XB60-F1
#
_entry.id   AF-A0A7U9XB60-F1
#
_cell.length_a   1.000
_cell.length_b   1.000
_cell.length_c   1.000
_cell.angle_alpha   90.00
_cell.angle_beta   90.00
_cell.angle_gamma   90.00
#
_symmetry.space_group_name_H-M   'P 1'
#
loop_
_entity.id
_entity.type
_entity.pdbx_description
1 polymer ?
#
loop_
_entity_poly.entity_id
_entity_poly.type
_entity_poly.pdbx_seq_one_letter_code
_entity_poly.pdbx_strand_id
1 'polypeptide(L)'
;MKKADKVYLATDPDREGEAISWHLCKALKLEDKKTYRISFNEITKNAVKASLKNAREIDMDLVDAQQARRVLDRVVGYKISPLLWAKVKRGLSAGRVQSVALRIIADREEEINAFIPEEYWTLDANLKVKGEKKLLAARFYGTEGKKMTISSREELDQILKEIEGADYRVADIKKGERMKKAPLPFTTSTLQQEASKALNFATAKTMRIAQQLYEGIDIKGNGTAGLITYLRTDSTRISEEADANVKTYIKEQYGEQYVSKGNAGSSKDKKSIQDAHEAIRPTDVSRTPAAMKDSLTRDQFRLYQLIWKRFLASRMQPARYETTSVKIAAGKYLFTVSASRIAFEGFRMIYTEAGEAKEENSVLARGICMESELTQESFETKQHFTQPPAHYTEAALVKALEELGIGRPSTYAPTISTIIARRYVAKENKNLYLTEVGEVVDHIMKQSFPSIVDVNFTANMESLLDGVAEGKVNWRTIIENFYPDIEDAVEKAQKELDAVKIEDEVTDVVCDQCGRNMVIKYGPHGRFLACPGFPECRNTKPYLEKIGVACPVCGKDVVLRKTKKGRKYYGCEDNPECEFMSWQKPSGQKCPKCGSYMVEKGDKLCCGNEQCGFVEARKNTEK
;
A
#
# COMPACT_ATOMS: atom_id res chain seq x y z
N MET A 1 -33.96 -22.42 -21.84
CA MET A 1 -33.95 -21.44 -22.96
C MET A 1 -34.84 -21.77 -24.14
N LYS A 2 -35.10 -23.05 -24.51
CA LYS A 2 -35.91 -23.39 -25.70
C LYS A 2 -37.36 -22.86 -25.68
N LYS A 3 -37.93 -22.60 -24.50
CA LYS A 3 -39.30 -22.09 -24.30
C LYS A 3 -39.39 -20.59 -23.95
N ALA A 4 -38.27 -19.88 -23.88
CA ALA A 4 -38.25 -18.47 -23.47
C ALA A 4 -38.29 -17.54 -24.68
N ASP A 5 -39.20 -16.55 -24.66
CA ASP A 5 -39.37 -15.57 -25.75
C ASP A 5 -38.25 -14.54 -25.82
N LYS A 6 -37.65 -14.23 -24.66
CA LYS A 6 -36.53 -13.30 -24.51
C LYS A 6 -35.53 -13.86 -23.51
N VAL A 7 -34.25 -13.54 -23.70
CA VAL A 7 -33.17 -13.88 -22.77
C VAL A 7 -32.52 -12.58 -22.29
N TYR A 8 -32.41 -12.40 -20.97
CA TYR A 8 -31.72 -11.26 -20.38
C TYR A 8 -30.41 -11.75 -19.73
N LEU A 9 -29.30 -11.15 -20.13
CA LEU A 9 -27.97 -11.37 -19.58
C LEU A 9 -27.71 -10.29 -18.52
N ALA A 10 -27.58 -10.71 -17.26
CA ALA A 10 -27.56 -9.84 -16.09
C ALA A 10 -26.26 -9.98 -15.29
N THR A 11 -25.13 -10.02 -15.97
CA THR A 11 -23.80 -10.07 -15.33
C THR A 11 -23.38 -8.71 -14.76
N ASP A 12 -22.29 -8.68 -14.00
CA ASP A 12 -21.77 -7.47 -13.37
C ASP A 12 -21.52 -6.32 -14.38
N PRO A 13 -21.63 -5.05 -13.96
CA PRO A 13 -21.58 -3.89 -14.86
C PRO A 13 -20.15 -3.49 -15.26
N ASP A 14 -19.25 -4.44 -15.50
CA ASP A 14 -17.86 -4.19 -15.92
C ASP A 14 -17.48 -4.98 -17.18
N ARG A 15 -16.25 -4.76 -17.68
CA ARG A 15 -15.73 -5.44 -18.88
C ARG A 15 -15.66 -6.96 -18.74
N GLU A 16 -15.46 -7.49 -17.52
CA GLU A 16 -15.46 -8.93 -17.26
C GLU A 16 -16.88 -9.49 -17.40
N GLY A 17 -17.87 -8.81 -16.79
CA GLY A 17 -19.28 -9.14 -16.92
C GLY A 17 -19.77 -9.08 -18.37
N GLU A 18 -19.32 -8.08 -19.14
CA GLU A 18 -19.68 -7.97 -20.56
C GLU A 18 -19.13 -9.14 -21.40
N ALA A 19 -17.86 -9.50 -21.20
CA ALA A 19 -17.25 -10.66 -21.85
C ALA A 19 -17.92 -11.98 -21.47
N ILE A 20 -18.34 -12.15 -20.21
CA ILE A 20 -19.12 -13.32 -19.78
C ILE A 20 -20.46 -13.38 -20.51
N SER A 21 -21.17 -12.24 -20.61
CA SER A 21 -22.43 -12.15 -21.36
C SER A 21 -22.23 -12.54 -22.83
N TRP A 22 -21.16 -12.06 -23.46
CA TRP A 22 -20.79 -12.45 -24.82
C TRP A 22 -20.50 -13.95 -24.95
N HIS A 23 -19.68 -14.51 -24.05
CA HIS A 23 -19.38 -15.94 -24.04
C HIS A 23 -20.64 -16.79 -23.83
N LEU A 24 -21.56 -16.38 -22.96
CA LEU A 24 -22.85 -17.06 -22.78
C LEU A 24 -23.69 -17.01 -24.04
N CYS A 25 -23.75 -15.87 -24.71
CA CYS A 25 -24.44 -15.72 -26.00
C CYS A 25 -23.92 -16.74 -27.03
N LYS A 26 -22.59 -16.84 -27.17
CA LYS A 26 -21.92 -17.80 -28.08
C LYS A 26 -22.11 -19.25 -27.67
N ALA A 27 -21.83 -19.58 -26.41
CA ALA A 27 -21.88 -20.96 -25.91
C ALA A 27 -23.30 -21.55 -25.94
N LEU A 28 -24.31 -20.71 -25.72
CA LEU A 28 -25.71 -21.11 -25.70
C LEU A 28 -26.41 -20.92 -27.06
N LYS A 29 -25.68 -20.47 -28.09
CA LYS A 29 -26.17 -20.24 -29.45
C LYS A 29 -27.40 -19.31 -29.49
N LEU A 30 -27.26 -18.14 -28.88
CA LEU A 30 -28.36 -17.17 -28.69
C LEU A 30 -28.39 -16.07 -29.74
N GLU A 31 -27.54 -16.15 -30.76
CA GLU A 31 -27.43 -15.13 -31.82
C GLU A 31 -28.74 -14.92 -32.58
N ASP A 32 -29.52 -15.98 -32.80
CA ASP A 32 -30.81 -15.92 -33.50
C ASP A 32 -31.99 -15.61 -32.57
N LYS A 33 -31.73 -15.32 -31.29
CA LYS A 33 -32.76 -15.05 -30.27
C LYS A 33 -32.75 -13.59 -29.83
N LYS A 34 -33.92 -13.14 -29.35
CA LYS A 34 -34.08 -11.84 -28.68
C LYS A 34 -33.34 -11.85 -27.34
N THR A 35 -32.06 -11.54 -27.40
CA THR A 35 -31.14 -11.53 -26.27
C THR A 35 -30.76 -10.09 -25.94
N TYR A 36 -30.88 -9.72 -24.67
CA TYR A 36 -30.58 -8.38 -24.19
C TYR A 36 -29.65 -8.41 -22.99
N ARG A 37 -28.84 -7.38 -22.86
CA ARG A 37 -27.95 -7.11 -21.74
C ARG A 37 -28.59 -6.09 -20.81
N ILE A 38 -28.64 -6.40 -19.51
CA ILE A 38 -29.07 -5.49 -18.46
C ILE A 38 -27.96 -5.36 -17.43
N SER A 39 -27.69 -4.14 -16.96
CA SER A 39 -26.66 -3.86 -15.96
C SER A 39 -27.23 -2.96 -14.87
N PHE A 40 -26.77 -3.16 -13.63
CA PHE A 40 -27.16 -2.36 -12.47
C PHE A 40 -26.01 -2.30 -11.46
N ASN A 41 -25.87 -1.16 -10.80
CA ASN A 41 -24.83 -0.94 -9.79
C ASN A 41 -25.26 -1.40 -8.39
N GLU A 42 -26.51 -1.81 -8.22
CA GLU A 42 -27.07 -2.31 -6.96
C GLU A 42 -28.21 -3.28 -7.24
N ILE A 43 -28.34 -4.29 -6.37
CA ILE A 43 -29.39 -5.31 -6.49
C ILE A 43 -30.60 -4.86 -5.65
N THR A 44 -31.32 -3.86 -6.17
CA THR A 44 -32.58 -3.36 -5.59
C THR A 44 -33.74 -3.55 -6.57
N LYS A 45 -34.98 -3.64 -6.06
CA LYS A 45 -36.18 -3.80 -6.89
C LYS A 45 -36.32 -2.69 -7.95
N ASN A 46 -35.96 -1.45 -7.59
CA ASN A 46 -36.05 -0.30 -8.49
C ASN A 46 -34.96 -0.36 -9.55
N ALA A 47 -33.70 -0.63 -9.17
CA ALA A 47 -32.58 -0.75 -10.10
C ALA A 47 -32.81 -1.87 -11.14
N VAL A 48 -33.25 -3.05 -10.71
CA VAL A 48 -33.54 -4.19 -11.62
C VAL A 48 -34.71 -3.88 -12.56
N LYS A 49 -35.76 -3.21 -12.09
CA LYS A 49 -36.88 -2.79 -12.95
C LYS A 49 -36.45 -1.73 -13.97
N ALA A 50 -35.60 -0.78 -13.56
CA ALA A 50 -35.06 0.23 -14.46
C ALA A 50 -34.14 -0.38 -15.51
N SER A 51 -33.27 -1.32 -15.13
CA SER A 51 -32.36 -2.00 -16.06
C SER A 51 -33.11 -2.82 -17.11
N LEU A 52 -34.24 -3.44 -16.76
CA LEU A 52 -35.09 -4.15 -17.72
C LEU A 52 -35.74 -3.22 -18.76
N LYS A 53 -36.06 -1.98 -18.39
CA LYS A 53 -36.60 -0.97 -19.32
C LYS A 53 -35.53 -0.45 -20.28
N ASN A 54 -34.30 -0.32 -19.79
CA ASN A 54 -33.14 0.16 -20.55
C ASN A 54 -32.26 -0.99 -21.04
N ALA A 55 -32.85 -2.15 -21.34
CA ALA A 55 -32.11 -3.30 -21.82
C ALA A 55 -31.46 -2.97 -23.18
N ARG A 56 -30.17 -3.29 -23.32
CA ARG A 56 -29.37 -2.97 -24.50
C ARG A 56 -28.82 -4.23 -25.16
N GLU A 57 -28.14 -4.07 -26.28
CA GLU A 57 -27.31 -5.14 -26.84
C GLU A 57 -25.98 -5.25 -26.09
N ILE A 58 -25.23 -6.32 -26.35
CA ILE A 58 -23.87 -6.49 -25.80
C ILE A 58 -22.97 -5.42 -26.40
N ASP A 59 -22.20 -4.77 -25.54
CA ASP A 59 -21.21 -3.77 -25.93
C ASP A 59 -19.93 -4.48 -26.34
N MET A 60 -19.66 -4.50 -27.65
CA MET A 60 -18.49 -5.20 -28.19
C MET A 60 -17.18 -4.49 -27.88
N ASP A 61 -17.16 -3.18 -27.62
CA ASP A 61 -15.94 -2.45 -27.25
C ASP A 61 -15.46 -2.89 -25.85
N LEU A 62 -16.39 -3.08 -24.92
CA LEU A 62 -16.11 -3.66 -23.60
C LEU A 62 -15.64 -5.12 -23.67
N VAL A 63 -16.24 -5.93 -24.55
CA VAL A 63 -15.81 -7.32 -24.80
C VAL A 63 -14.39 -7.32 -25.35
N ASP A 64 -14.12 -6.51 -26.36
CA ASP A 64 -12.83 -6.41 -27.02
C ASP A 64 -11.74 -5.91 -26.06
N ALA A 65 -12.05 -4.96 -25.18
CA ALA A 65 -11.13 -4.51 -24.13
C ALA A 65 -10.76 -5.64 -23.16
N GLN A 66 -11.71 -6.51 -22.81
CA GLN A 66 -11.45 -7.68 -21.99
C GLN A 66 -10.63 -8.73 -22.75
N GLN A 67 -10.93 -8.97 -24.03
CA GLN A 67 -10.18 -9.88 -24.89
C GLN A 67 -8.73 -9.42 -25.05
N ALA A 68 -8.52 -8.13 -25.34
CA ALA A 68 -7.22 -7.49 -25.45
C ALA A 68 -6.38 -7.76 -24.19
N ARG A 69 -6.94 -7.44 -23.01
CA ARG A 69 -6.30 -7.70 -21.72
C ARG A 69 -5.95 -9.18 -21.56
N ARG A 70 -6.91 -10.07 -21.86
CA ARG A 70 -6.73 -11.51 -21.70
C ARG A 70 -5.63 -12.07 -22.60
N VAL A 71 -5.53 -11.58 -23.83
CA VAL A 71 -4.51 -11.95 -24.81
C VAL A 71 -3.14 -11.39 -24.40
N LEU A 72 -3.04 -10.12 -24.02
CA LEU A 72 -1.79 -9.52 -23.52
C LEU A 72 -1.23 -10.30 -22.32
N ASP A 73 -2.06 -10.53 -21.31
CA ASP A 73 -1.65 -11.27 -20.11
C ASP A 73 -1.25 -12.71 -20.46
N ARG A 74 -1.89 -13.31 -21.48
CA ARG A 74 -1.53 -14.63 -21.99
C ARG A 74 -0.16 -14.63 -22.66
N VAL A 75 0.10 -13.67 -23.55
CA VAL A 75 1.36 -13.53 -24.27
C VAL A 75 2.51 -13.39 -23.29
N VAL A 76 2.44 -12.41 -22.38
CA VAL A 76 3.48 -12.20 -21.36
C VAL A 76 3.66 -13.44 -20.48
N GLY A 77 2.55 -14.00 -19.99
CA GLY A 77 2.59 -15.16 -19.11
C GLY A 77 3.21 -16.39 -19.77
N TYR A 78 2.80 -16.74 -21.00
CA TYR A 78 3.23 -17.98 -21.66
C TYR A 78 4.61 -17.88 -22.28
N LYS A 79 5.06 -16.68 -22.66
CA LYS A 79 6.39 -16.47 -23.24
C LYS A 79 7.47 -16.32 -22.17
N ILE A 80 7.20 -15.58 -21.08
CA ILE A 80 8.22 -15.32 -20.04
C ILE A 80 8.25 -16.41 -18.95
N SER A 81 7.10 -16.95 -18.52
CA SER A 81 7.10 -17.89 -17.38
C SER A 81 7.94 -19.17 -17.61
N PRO A 82 8.01 -19.77 -18.82
CA PRO A 82 8.91 -20.89 -19.07
C PRO A 82 10.39 -20.58 -18.81
N LEU A 83 10.85 -19.36 -19.11
CA LEU A 83 12.21 -18.91 -18.81
C LEU A 83 12.46 -18.90 -17.30
N LEU A 84 11.52 -18.35 -16.54
CA LEU A 84 11.59 -18.34 -15.07
C LEU A 84 11.57 -19.75 -14.49
N TRP A 85 10.84 -20.69 -15.11
CA TRP A 85 10.82 -22.09 -14.67
C TRP A 85 12.14 -22.80 -14.92
N ALA A 86 12.76 -22.54 -16.06
CA ALA A 86 14.03 -23.14 -16.44
C ALA A 86 15.17 -22.68 -15.51
N LYS A 87 15.14 -21.42 -15.04
CA LYS A 87 16.26 -20.82 -14.29
C LYS A 87 16.05 -20.71 -12.78
N VAL A 88 14.82 -20.56 -12.31
CA VAL A 88 14.55 -20.30 -10.89
C VAL A 88 13.82 -21.47 -10.27
N LYS A 89 12.55 -21.67 -10.64
CA LYS A 89 11.71 -22.73 -10.08
C LYS A 89 10.45 -22.94 -10.92
N ARG A 90 10.00 -24.19 -11.06
CA ARG A 90 8.68 -24.47 -11.63
C ARG A 90 7.55 -23.83 -10.81
N GLY A 91 6.52 -23.36 -11.51
CA GLY A 91 5.33 -22.76 -10.88
C GLY A 91 5.47 -21.27 -10.54
N LEU A 92 6.51 -20.61 -11.04
CA LEU A 92 6.61 -19.15 -11.04
C LEU A 92 5.76 -18.54 -12.17
N SER A 93 5.46 -17.25 -12.10
CA SER A 93 4.73 -16.55 -13.15
C SER A 93 5.26 -15.14 -13.36
N ALA A 94 5.34 -14.73 -14.62
CA ALA A 94 5.54 -13.34 -15.02
C ALA A 94 4.24 -12.76 -15.56
N GLY A 95 4.06 -11.46 -15.39
CA GLY A 95 2.90 -10.75 -15.94
C GLY A 95 3.06 -9.27 -15.71
N ARG A 96 2.53 -8.47 -16.63
CA ARG A 96 2.73 -7.02 -16.68
C ARG A 96 2.47 -6.35 -15.33
N VAL A 97 1.28 -6.54 -14.76
CA VAL A 97 0.92 -5.92 -13.47
C VAL A 97 1.62 -6.58 -12.27
N GLN A 98 1.77 -7.91 -12.26
CA GLN A 98 2.39 -8.62 -11.14
C GLN A 98 3.88 -8.33 -11.00
N SER A 99 4.60 -8.23 -12.12
CA SER A 99 6.04 -7.99 -12.15
C SER A 99 6.33 -6.54 -11.75
N VAL A 100 5.52 -5.57 -12.17
CA VAL A 100 5.66 -4.18 -11.69
C VAL A 100 5.32 -4.05 -10.20
N ALA A 101 4.28 -4.74 -9.71
CA ALA A 101 3.96 -4.72 -8.27
C ALA A 101 5.11 -5.30 -7.43
N LEU A 102 5.78 -6.35 -7.92
CA LEU A 102 6.99 -6.90 -7.29
C LEU A 102 8.14 -5.89 -7.34
N ARG A 103 8.35 -5.23 -8.49
CA ARG A 103 9.38 -4.21 -8.71
C ARG A 103 9.26 -3.04 -7.73
N ILE A 104 8.04 -2.52 -7.53
CA ILE A 104 7.77 -1.45 -6.55
C ILE A 104 8.19 -1.85 -5.13
N ILE A 105 7.98 -3.10 -4.75
CA ILE A 105 8.40 -3.60 -3.43
C ILE A 105 9.92 -3.77 -3.38
N ALA A 106 10.53 -4.26 -4.46
CA ALA A 106 11.99 -4.41 -4.56
C ALA A 106 12.70 -3.05 -4.48
N ASP A 107 12.19 -2.02 -5.17
CA ASP A 107 12.73 -0.66 -5.11
C ASP A 107 12.63 -0.07 -3.70
N ARG A 108 11.53 -0.32 -2.99
CA ARG A 108 11.41 0.08 -1.57
C ARG A 108 12.44 -0.63 -0.69
N GLU A 109 12.71 -1.90 -0.90
CA GLU A 109 13.75 -2.62 -0.15
C GLU A 109 15.15 -2.07 -0.46
N GLU A 110 15.42 -1.71 -1.72
CA GLU A 110 16.66 -1.05 -2.13
C GLU A 110 16.82 0.32 -1.46
N GLU A 111 15.76 1.15 -1.46
CA GLU A 111 15.71 2.44 -0.75
C GLU A 111 16.01 2.26 0.75
N ILE A 112 15.39 1.27 1.41
CA ILE A 112 15.58 1.00 2.85
C ILE A 112 17.01 0.53 3.13
N ASN A 113 17.57 -0.33 2.27
CA ASN A 113 18.92 -0.87 2.42
C ASN A 113 19.99 0.21 2.17
N ALA A 114 19.75 1.16 1.27
CA ALA A 114 20.64 2.28 1.00
C ALA A 114 20.49 3.45 1.99
N PHE A 115 19.41 3.47 2.79
CA PHE A 115 19.10 4.60 3.66
C PHE A 115 20.07 4.76 4.84
N ILE A 116 20.75 5.91 4.89
CA ILE A 116 21.65 6.31 5.96
C ILE A 116 20.90 7.26 6.91
N PRO A 117 20.67 6.86 8.18
CA PRO A 117 20.03 7.74 9.16
C PRO A 117 20.86 9.00 9.42
N GLU A 118 20.17 10.12 9.49
CA GLU A 118 20.72 11.43 9.83
C GLU A 118 20.25 11.83 11.22
N GLU A 119 21.18 12.31 12.04
CA GLU A 119 20.90 12.81 13.39
C GLU A 119 20.14 14.14 13.31
N TYR A 120 19.18 14.31 14.22
CA TYR A 120 18.61 15.63 14.50
C TYR A 120 18.12 15.71 15.94
N TRP A 121 18.03 16.92 16.46
CA TRP A 121 17.56 17.21 17.80
C TRP A 121 16.27 18.02 17.79
N THR A 122 15.40 17.72 18.74
CA THR A 122 14.25 18.57 19.06
C THR A 122 14.50 19.27 20.38
N LEU A 123 14.15 20.54 20.44
CA LEU A 123 14.25 21.39 21.62
C LEU A 123 12.88 22.00 21.90
N ASP A 124 12.33 21.70 23.07
CA ASP A 124 11.13 22.34 23.60
C ASP A 124 11.51 23.17 24.83
N ALA A 125 11.08 24.43 24.86
CA ALA A 125 11.20 25.32 26.01
C ALA A 125 9.93 25.20 26.85
N ASN A 126 10.06 24.78 28.11
CA ASN A 126 8.95 24.74 29.06
C ASN A 126 8.87 26.09 29.77
N LEU A 127 7.84 26.85 29.42
CA LEU A 127 7.64 28.22 29.87
C LEU A 127 6.48 28.29 30.87
N LYS A 128 6.72 28.94 32.00
CA LYS A 128 5.66 29.30 32.93
C LYS A 128 5.03 30.61 32.50
N VAL A 129 3.73 30.55 32.20
CA VAL A 129 2.91 31.73 31.97
C VAL A 129 2.41 32.24 33.32
N LYS A 130 2.59 33.53 33.61
CA LYS A 130 2.10 34.12 34.87
C LYS A 130 0.60 33.88 35.05
N GLY A 131 0.22 33.31 36.19
CA GLY A 131 -1.17 33.00 36.51
C GLY A 131 -1.69 31.68 35.93
N GLU A 132 -0.86 30.89 35.26
CA GLU A 132 -1.16 29.52 34.83
C GLU A 132 -0.46 28.48 35.70
N LYS A 133 -1.12 27.33 35.90
CA LYS A 133 -0.56 26.20 36.66
C LYS A 133 0.26 25.25 35.79
N LYS A 134 -0.10 25.12 34.51
CA LYS A 134 0.58 24.22 33.57
C LYS A 134 1.68 24.98 32.83
N LEU A 135 2.81 24.29 32.62
CA LEU A 135 3.86 24.80 31.75
C LEU A 135 3.42 24.73 30.30
N LEU A 136 3.86 25.73 29.54
CA LEU A 136 3.69 25.85 28.12
C LEU A 136 4.92 25.26 27.43
N ALA A 137 4.77 24.12 26.78
CA ALA A 137 5.82 23.54 25.94
C ALA A 137 5.84 24.26 24.59
N ALA A 138 6.84 25.11 24.37
CA ALA A 138 7.06 25.84 23.12
C ALA A 138 8.18 25.17 22.32
N ARG A 139 7.88 24.77 21.09
CA ARG A 139 8.82 24.01 20.25
C ARG A 139 9.71 24.92 19.43
N PHE A 140 11.01 24.66 19.43
CA PHE A 140 11.97 25.41 18.64
C PHE A 140 11.57 25.41 17.15
N TYR A 141 11.61 26.60 16.55
CA TYR A 141 11.27 26.81 15.14
C TYR A 141 12.50 27.18 14.31
N GLY A 142 13.37 28.03 14.84
CA GLY A 142 14.55 28.54 14.13
C GLY A 142 14.77 30.02 14.43
N THR A 143 15.06 30.81 13.40
CA THR A 143 15.25 32.27 13.52
C THR A 143 14.09 33.02 12.89
N GLU A 144 14.09 34.36 13.01
CA GLU A 144 13.02 35.21 12.48
C GLU A 144 12.77 35.03 10.98
N GLY A 145 13.83 34.74 10.19
CA GLY A 145 13.74 34.59 8.74
C GLY A 145 13.53 33.15 8.22
N LYS A 146 13.80 32.10 9.02
CA LYS A 146 13.81 30.73 8.49
C LYS A 146 13.61 29.66 9.57
N LYS A 147 12.86 28.61 9.21
CA LYS A 147 12.80 27.36 9.97
C LYS A 147 14.18 26.68 9.97
N MET A 148 14.63 26.24 11.14
CA MET A 148 15.93 25.60 11.34
C MET A 148 15.74 24.21 11.96
N THR A 149 16.47 23.23 11.44
CA THR A 149 16.57 21.89 12.04
C THR A 149 17.88 21.82 12.79
N ILE A 150 17.87 21.37 14.04
CA ILE A 150 19.08 21.20 14.85
C ILE A 150 19.72 19.87 14.44
N SER A 151 20.83 19.92 13.73
CA SER A 151 21.45 18.78 13.05
C SER A 151 22.43 17.98 13.91
N SER A 152 22.94 18.57 15.01
CA SER A 152 23.91 17.91 15.88
C SER A 152 23.77 18.33 17.35
N ARG A 153 24.46 17.60 18.23
CA ARG A 153 24.51 17.94 19.65
C ARG A 153 25.23 19.27 19.90
N GLU A 154 26.29 19.55 19.16
CA GLU A 154 27.07 20.78 19.26
C GLU A 154 26.22 22.00 18.86
N GLU A 155 25.40 21.87 17.80
CA GLU A 155 24.47 22.93 17.39
C GLU A 155 23.40 23.17 18.47
N LEU A 156 22.87 22.10 19.08
CA LEU A 156 21.94 22.21 20.20
C LEU A 156 22.56 22.94 21.40
N ASP A 157 23.76 22.53 21.81
CA ASP A 157 24.44 23.10 22.97
C ASP A 157 24.80 24.59 22.73
N GLN A 158 25.15 24.96 21.49
CA GLN A 158 25.33 26.36 21.10
C GLN A 158 24.03 27.16 21.20
N ILE A 159 22.90 26.61 20.72
CA ILE A 159 21.60 27.27 20.83
C ILE A 159 21.23 27.45 22.31
N LEU A 160 21.37 26.41 23.14
CA LEU A 160 21.07 26.45 24.58
C LEU A 160 21.88 27.53 25.30
N LYS A 161 23.17 27.65 24.99
CA LYS A 161 24.05 28.66 25.55
C LYS A 161 23.64 30.09 25.15
N GLU A 162 23.17 30.28 23.92
CA GLU A 162 22.74 31.59 23.44
C GLU A 162 21.38 32.04 23.97
N ILE A 163 20.53 31.10 24.41
CA ILE A 163 19.22 31.40 25.03
C ILE A 163 19.22 31.27 26.55
N GLU A 164 20.38 30.96 27.15
CA GLU A 164 20.56 30.89 28.59
C GLU A 164 20.34 32.29 29.21
N GLY A 165 19.37 32.40 30.11
CA GLY A 165 18.99 33.68 30.71
C GLY A 165 18.33 34.68 29.74
N ALA A 166 17.94 34.26 28.53
CA ALA A 166 17.25 35.13 27.59
C ALA A 166 15.82 35.45 28.04
N ASP A 167 15.35 36.66 27.71
CA ASP A 167 13.95 37.04 27.91
C ASP A 167 13.05 36.36 26.87
N TYR A 168 12.00 35.71 27.36
CA TYR A 168 10.98 35.08 26.52
C TYR A 168 9.79 36.01 26.36
N ARG A 169 9.50 36.41 25.12
CA ARG A 169 8.37 37.31 24.83
C ARG A 169 7.52 36.81 23.67
N VAL A 170 6.23 37.07 23.74
CA VAL A 170 5.33 36.76 22.65
C VAL A 170 5.60 37.72 21.49
N ALA A 171 6.00 37.17 20.34
CA ALA A 171 6.35 37.94 19.16
C ALA A 171 5.18 38.08 18.16
N ASP A 172 4.34 37.05 18.06
CA ASP A 172 3.21 37.02 17.14
C ASP A 172 2.14 36.06 17.66
N ILE A 173 0.87 36.44 17.54
CA ILE A 173 -0.28 35.56 17.81
C ILE A 173 -1.18 35.60 16.59
N LYS A 174 -1.32 34.45 15.93
CA LYS A 174 -2.23 34.27 14.81
C LYS A 174 -3.37 33.37 15.20
N LYS A 175 -4.57 33.93 15.17
CA LYS A 175 -5.82 33.18 15.24
C LYS A 175 -6.33 32.95 13.82
N GLY A 176 -6.83 31.75 13.57
CA GLY A 176 -7.37 31.37 12.28
C GLY A 176 -8.41 30.27 12.43
N GLU A 177 -9.02 29.96 11.30
CA GLU A 177 -9.93 28.83 11.17
C GLU A 177 -9.32 27.80 10.22
N ARG A 178 -9.29 26.54 10.65
CA ARG A 178 -8.89 25.42 9.81
C ARG A 178 -10.09 24.52 9.60
N MET A 179 -10.37 24.21 8.34
CA MET A 179 -11.39 23.24 7.96
C MET A 179 -10.77 21.91 7.62
N LYS A 180 -11.34 20.82 8.14
CA LYS A 180 -11.09 19.46 7.65
C LYS A 180 -12.23 19.04 6.74
N LYS A 181 -11.91 18.84 5.46
CA LYS A 181 -12.90 18.42 4.45
C LYS A 181 -13.47 17.05 4.80
N ALA A 182 -14.77 16.87 4.55
CA ALA A 182 -15.40 15.57 4.60
C ALA A 182 -14.72 14.61 3.62
N PRO A 183 -14.62 13.32 3.97
CA PRO A 183 -14.07 12.32 3.07
C PRO A 183 -14.94 12.14 1.83
N LEU A 184 -14.38 11.62 0.75
CA LEU A 184 -15.18 11.12 -0.37
C LEU A 184 -15.77 9.74 -0.04
N PRO A 185 -16.89 9.35 -0.69
CA PRO A 185 -17.38 7.99 -0.71
C PRO A 185 -16.28 7.00 -1.15
N PHE A 186 -16.43 5.73 -0.79
CA PHE A 186 -15.40 4.74 -1.11
C PHE A 186 -15.35 4.43 -2.61
N THR A 187 -14.12 4.42 -3.14
CA THR A 187 -13.73 3.63 -4.31
C THR A 187 -13.23 2.26 -3.83
N THR A 188 -12.92 1.36 -4.77
CA THR A 188 -12.32 0.05 -4.46
C THR A 188 -11.01 0.18 -3.70
N SER A 189 -10.12 1.06 -4.18
CA SER A 189 -8.81 1.28 -3.58
C SER A 189 -8.94 1.82 -2.16
N THR A 190 -9.72 2.88 -1.99
CA THR A 190 -9.90 3.52 -0.67
C THR A 190 -10.61 2.61 0.33
N LEU A 191 -11.55 1.76 -0.11
CA LEU A 191 -12.17 0.73 0.73
C LEU A 191 -11.14 -0.30 1.20
N GLN A 192 -10.32 -0.81 0.29
CA GLN A 192 -9.26 -1.78 0.63
C GLN A 192 -8.24 -1.19 1.61
N GLN A 193 -7.85 0.06 1.40
CA GLN A 193 -6.94 0.79 2.29
C GLN A 193 -7.53 0.96 3.70
N GLU A 194 -8.73 1.51 3.81
CA GLU A 194 -9.35 1.77 5.11
C GLU A 194 -9.74 0.48 5.83
N ALA A 195 -10.21 -0.56 5.12
CA ALA A 195 -10.50 -1.87 5.74
C ALA A 195 -9.24 -2.53 6.31
N SER A 196 -8.07 -2.36 5.66
CA SER A 196 -6.80 -2.83 6.19
C SER A 196 -6.39 -2.09 7.47
N LYS A 197 -6.50 -0.76 7.49
CA LYS A 197 -6.15 0.07 8.66
C LYS A 197 -7.13 -0.12 9.82
N ALA A 198 -8.43 0.01 9.56
CA ALA A 198 -9.50 0.00 10.56
C ALA A 198 -9.87 -1.40 11.04
N LEU A 199 -9.90 -2.38 10.12
CA LEU A 199 -10.46 -3.70 10.40
C LEU A 199 -9.41 -4.82 10.46
N ASN A 200 -8.17 -4.53 10.07
CA ASN A 200 -7.09 -5.51 9.88
C ASN A 200 -7.43 -6.56 8.80
N PHE A 201 -8.23 -6.19 7.79
CA PHE A 201 -8.56 -7.10 6.70
C PHE A 201 -7.51 -7.08 5.60
N ALA A 202 -7.15 -8.26 5.09
CA ALA A 202 -6.42 -8.37 3.83
C ALA A 202 -7.29 -7.90 2.67
N THR A 203 -6.68 -7.37 1.61
CA THR A 203 -7.38 -6.85 0.42
C THR A 203 -8.34 -7.89 -0.18
N ALA A 204 -7.89 -9.14 -0.35
CA ALA A 204 -8.72 -10.24 -0.82
C ALA A 204 -9.91 -10.57 0.10
N LYS A 205 -9.72 -10.45 1.43
CA LYS A 205 -10.79 -10.66 2.41
C LYS A 205 -11.83 -9.54 2.32
N THR A 206 -11.39 -8.29 2.19
CA THR A 206 -12.27 -7.13 1.99
C THR A 206 -13.15 -7.32 0.76
N MET A 207 -12.56 -7.69 -0.37
CA MET A 207 -13.30 -7.88 -1.63
C MET A 207 -14.31 -9.04 -1.53
N ARG A 208 -13.95 -10.16 -0.91
CA ARG A 208 -14.88 -11.28 -0.71
C ARG A 208 -16.09 -10.90 0.15
N ILE A 209 -15.89 -10.15 1.23
CA ILE A 209 -16.99 -9.70 2.10
C ILE A 209 -17.84 -8.65 1.39
N ALA A 210 -17.21 -7.71 0.67
CA ALA A 210 -17.92 -6.73 -0.15
C ALA A 210 -18.78 -7.42 -1.22
N GLN A 211 -18.30 -8.51 -1.83
CA GLN A 211 -19.06 -9.27 -2.83
C GLN A 211 -20.34 -9.84 -2.21
N GLN A 212 -20.24 -10.44 -1.03
CA GLN A 212 -21.41 -10.94 -0.29
C GLN A 212 -22.40 -9.82 0.04
N LEU A 213 -21.90 -8.65 0.47
CA LEU A 213 -22.74 -7.48 0.76
C LEU A 213 -23.43 -6.93 -0.50
N TYR A 214 -22.82 -7.06 -1.68
CA TYR A 214 -23.38 -6.64 -2.96
C TYR A 214 -24.41 -7.64 -3.49
N GLU A 215 -24.04 -8.92 -3.60
CA GLU A 215 -24.87 -10.00 -4.15
C GLU A 215 -26.15 -10.23 -3.34
N GLY A 216 -26.06 -10.05 -2.02
CA GLY A 216 -27.20 -10.06 -1.13
C GLY A 216 -26.97 -10.89 0.12
N ILE A 217 -27.61 -10.45 1.21
CA ILE A 217 -27.64 -11.17 2.48
C ILE A 217 -29.10 -11.37 2.87
N ASP A 218 -29.40 -12.53 3.48
CA ASP A 218 -30.71 -12.81 4.05
C ASP A 218 -30.94 -11.93 5.28
N ILE A 219 -31.82 -10.95 5.12
CA ILE A 219 -32.21 -10.03 6.18
C ILE A 219 -33.43 -10.61 6.88
N LYS A 220 -33.33 -10.76 8.21
CA LYS A 220 -34.43 -11.28 9.03
C LYS A 220 -35.70 -10.44 8.82
N GLY A 221 -36.76 -11.07 8.32
CA GLY A 221 -38.06 -10.42 8.05
C GLY A 221 -38.18 -9.68 6.72
N ASN A 222 -37.08 -9.46 5.98
CA ASN A 222 -37.05 -8.65 4.76
C ASN A 222 -36.53 -9.40 3.51
N GLY A 223 -36.19 -10.69 3.65
CA GLY A 223 -35.66 -11.52 2.56
C GLY A 223 -34.23 -11.17 2.16
N THR A 224 -33.78 -11.70 1.02
CA THR A 224 -32.43 -11.45 0.50
C THR A 224 -32.34 -10.08 -0.14
N ALA A 225 -31.36 -9.26 0.25
CA ALA A 225 -31.12 -7.96 -0.39
C ALA A 225 -29.64 -7.56 -0.41
N GLY A 226 -29.23 -6.92 -1.50
CA GLY A 226 -27.93 -6.24 -1.61
C GLY A 226 -27.86 -5.02 -0.68
N LEU A 227 -26.85 -4.98 0.18
CA LEU A 227 -26.65 -3.92 1.17
C LEU A 227 -25.75 -2.80 0.68
N ILE A 228 -24.90 -3.06 -0.31
CA ILE A 228 -24.00 -2.06 -0.89
C ILE A 228 -24.10 -2.05 -2.42
N THR A 229 -23.66 -0.95 -3.02
CA THR A 229 -23.44 -0.83 -4.47
C THR A 229 -22.23 -1.66 -4.92
N TYR A 230 -22.06 -1.77 -6.25
CA TYR A 230 -21.01 -2.56 -6.88
C TYR A 230 -19.63 -2.15 -6.39
N LEU A 231 -18.86 -3.16 -5.96
CA LEU A 231 -17.62 -2.97 -5.21
C LEU A 231 -16.37 -2.73 -6.05
N ARG A 232 -16.46 -2.91 -7.38
CA ARG A 232 -15.33 -2.71 -8.31
C ARG A 232 -15.56 -1.42 -9.09
N THR A 233 -15.24 -0.31 -8.44
CA THR A 233 -15.37 1.04 -8.97
C THR A 233 -14.15 1.89 -8.60
N ASP A 234 -13.76 2.78 -9.50
CA ASP A 234 -12.85 3.92 -9.30
C ASP A 234 -13.62 5.25 -9.13
N SER A 235 -14.94 5.22 -9.23
CA SER A 235 -15.81 6.39 -9.16
C SER A 235 -16.15 6.76 -7.72
N THR A 236 -16.12 8.06 -7.42
CA THR A 236 -16.69 8.62 -6.18
C THR A 236 -18.09 9.23 -6.39
N ARG A 237 -18.66 9.05 -7.60
CA ARG A 237 -19.97 9.58 -7.99
C ARG A 237 -21.08 8.85 -7.24
N ILE A 238 -22.17 9.57 -6.96
CA ILE A 238 -23.38 9.00 -6.36
C ILE A 238 -24.60 9.44 -7.19
N SER A 239 -25.67 8.63 -7.18
CA SER A 239 -26.92 9.03 -7.83
C SER A 239 -27.59 10.21 -7.10
N GLU A 240 -28.36 11.01 -7.83
CA GLU A 240 -29.13 12.13 -7.26
C GLU A 240 -30.14 11.65 -6.20
N GLU A 241 -30.77 10.50 -6.44
CA GLU A 241 -31.66 9.85 -5.49
C GLU A 241 -30.94 9.48 -4.19
N ALA A 242 -29.76 8.86 -4.29
CA ALA A 242 -28.98 8.49 -3.11
C ALA A 242 -28.50 9.73 -2.33
N ASP A 243 -28.10 10.80 -3.02
CA ASP A 243 -27.69 12.07 -2.41
C ASP A 243 -28.86 12.77 -1.68
N ALA A 244 -30.05 12.80 -2.29
CA ALA A 244 -31.24 13.34 -1.65
C ALA A 244 -31.62 12.54 -0.40
N ASN A 245 -31.66 11.21 -0.50
CA ASN A 245 -32.04 10.33 0.60
C ASN A 245 -31.10 10.45 1.81
N VAL A 246 -29.79 10.50 1.59
CA VAL A 246 -28.82 10.64 2.68
C VAL A 246 -28.84 12.04 3.29
N LYS A 247 -29.06 13.10 2.50
CA LYS A 247 -29.21 14.47 3.04
C LYS A 247 -30.45 14.58 3.93
N THR A 248 -31.58 14.00 3.52
CA THR A 248 -32.79 13.91 4.36
C THR A 248 -32.52 13.14 5.64
N TYR A 249 -31.86 11.97 5.56
CA TYR A 249 -31.48 11.20 6.73
C TYR A 249 -30.56 12.00 7.68
N ILE A 250 -29.57 12.73 7.16
CA ILE A 250 -28.68 13.57 7.98
C ILE A 250 -29.47 14.68 8.69
N LYS A 251 -30.37 15.34 7.96
CA LYS A 251 -31.23 16.39 8.49
C LYS A 251 -32.08 15.90 9.64
N GLU A 252 -32.74 14.76 9.48
CA GLU A 252 -33.64 14.18 10.48
C GLU A 252 -32.90 13.65 11.72
N GLN A 253 -31.74 13.02 11.54
CA GLN A 253 -31.03 12.34 12.63
C GLN A 253 -29.98 13.22 13.35
N TYR A 254 -29.38 14.19 12.64
CA TYR A 254 -28.28 15.01 13.16
C TYR A 254 -28.58 16.52 13.13
N GLY A 255 -29.53 16.97 12.30
CA GLY A 255 -29.92 18.37 12.17
C GLY A 255 -29.40 19.05 10.90
N GLU A 256 -30.09 20.11 10.48
CA GLU A 256 -29.83 20.87 9.25
C GLU A 256 -28.38 21.39 9.18
N GLN A 257 -27.80 21.80 10.31
CA GLN A 257 -26.43 22.32 10.38
C GLN A 257 -25.35 21.30 9.99
N TYR A 258 -25.66 20.00 9.98
CA TYR A 258 -24.74 18.95 9.57
C TYR A 258 -24.86 18.55 8.10
N VAL A 259 -25.93 18.98 7.41
CA VAL A 259 -26.15 18.64 6.00
C VAL A 259 -25.17 19.40 5.12
N SER A 260 -24.50 18.72 4.18
CA SER A 260 -23.63 19.39 3.21
C SER A 260 -24.42 20.40 2.36
N LYS A 261 -23.97 21.66 2.33
CA LYS A 261 -24.61 22.77 1.60
C LYS A 261 -24.32 22.80 0.09
N GLY A 262 -23.60 21.81 -0.43
CA GLY A 262 -23.30 21.67 -1.86
C GLY A 262 -23.05 20.21 -2.23
N ASN A 263 -22.97 19.91 -3.53
CA ASN A 263 -22.56 18.60 -4.01
C ASN A 263 -21.09 18.41 -3.66
N ALA A 264 -20.82 17.80 -2.51
CA ALA A 264 -19.48 17.50 -2.04
C ALA A 264 -18.83 16.48 -3.01
N GLY A 265 -18.14 16.95 -4.05
CA GLY A 265 -17.29 16.11 -4.90
C GLY A 265 -17.55 16.11 -6.40
N SER A 266 -17.95 17.22 -7.04
CA SER A 266 -17.65 17.35 -8.48
C SER A 266 -16.13 17.57 -8.62
N SER A 267 -15.37 16.50 -8.71
CA SER A 267 -13.97 16.55 -9.13
C SER A 267 -13.88 17.29 -10.47
N LYS A 268 -12.81 18.08 -10.61
CA LYS A 268 -12.53 18.95 -11.75
C LYS A 268 -11.94 18.20 -12.96
N ASP A 269 -12.15 16.90 -13.06
CA ASP A 269 -11.72 16.12 -14.22
C ASP A 269 -12.93 15.67 -15.03
N LYS A 270 -13.26 16.50 -16.03
CA LYS A 270 -14.04 16.09 -17.20
C LYS A 270 -13.23 15.08 -18.03
N LYS A 271 -12.96 13.89 -17.50
CA LYS A 271 -12.73 12.72 -18.35
C LYS A 271 -14.11 12.11 -18.62
N SER A 272 -14.48 12.11 -19.90
CA SER A 272 -15.67 11.53 -20.54
C SER A 272 -16.82 11.14 -19.60
N ILE A 273 -17.92 11.89 -19.70
CA ILE A 273 -19.21 11.58 -19.05
C ILE A 273 -19.79 10.33 -19.74
N GLN A 274 -19.30 9.16 -19.31
CA GLN A 274 -19.80 7.82 -19.62
C GLN A 274 -19.53 6.83 -18.47
N ASP A 275 -19.01 7.30 -17.33
CA ASP A 275 -18.76 6.48 -16.16
C ASP A 275 -20.09 6.12 -15.46
N ALA A 276 -20.67 5.00 -15.90
CA ALA A 276 -21.90 4.45 -15.36
C ALA A 276 -21.73 3.91 -13.92
N HIS A 277 -20.51 3.86 -13.38
CA HIS A 277 -20.27 3.34 -12.04
C HIS A 277 -20.61 4.37 -10.97
N GLU A 278 -20.94 3.85 -9.78
CA GLU A 278 -21.17 4.65 -8.57
C GLU A 278 -20.15 4.23 -7.52
N ALA A 279 -19.88 5.13 -6.59
CA ALA A 279 -19.11 4.83 -5.40
C ALA A 279 -19.70 3.67 -4.61
N ILE A 280 -18.85 3.03 -3.79
CA ILE A 280 -19.24 2.00 -2.83
C ILE A 280 -19.96 2.68 -1.66
N ARG A 281 -21.28 2.49 -1.59
CA ARG A 281 -22.18 3.06 -0.58
C ARG A 281 -23.25 2.05 -0.19
N PRO A 282 -23.96 2.25 0.94
CA PRO A 282 -25.19 1.52 1.20
C PRO A 282 -26.22 1.72 0.08
N THR A 283 -26.96 0.67 -0.26
CA THR A 283 -28.12 0.76 -1.16
C THR A 283 -29.27 1.56 -0.53
N ASP A 284 -29.38 1.48 0.81
CA ASP A 284 -30.37 2.19 1.60
C ASP A 284 -29.72 2.64 2.93
N VAL A 285 -29.69 3.95 3.17
CA VAL A 285 -29.07 4.53 4.37
C VAL A 285 -29.88 4.26 5.65
N SER A 286 -31.19 4.01 5.54
CA SER A 286 -32.06 3.72 6.68
C SER A 286 -31.77 2.36 7.31
N ARG A 287 -31.12 1.45 6.56
CA ARG A 287 -30.60 0.17 7.06
C ARG A 287 -29.36 0.38 7.91
N THR A 288 -29.53 0.98 9.07
CA THR A 288 -28.42 1.31 9.96
C THR A 288 -27.60 0.05 10.32
N PRO A 289 -26.30 0.18 10.57
CA PRO A 289 -25.49 -0.97 11.01
C PRO A 289 -26.10 -1.67 12.22
N ALA A 290 -26.66 -0.92 13.18
CA ALA A 290 -27.32 -1.47 14.35
C ALA A 290 -28.52 -2.37 14.00
N ALA A 291 -29.37 -1.94 13.06
CA ALA A 291 -30.52 -2.73 12.60
C ALA A 291 -30.09 -4.00 11.84
N MET A 292 -28.94 -3.94 11.14
CA MET A 292 -28.44 -5.07 10.35
C MET A 292 -27.62 -6.08 11.16
N LYS A 293 -27.26 -5.77 12.41
CA LYS A 293 -26.28 -6.52 13.21
C LYS A 293 -26.61 -8.01 13.32
N ASP A 294 -27.88 -8.36 13.54
CA ASP A 294 -28.31 -9.74 13.76
C ASP A 294 -28.41 -10.56 12.47
N SER A 295 -28.42 -9.91 11.30
CA SER A 295 -28.44 -10.58 10.00
C SER A 295 -27.04 -10.69 9.38
N LEU A 296 -26.02 -10.10 9.99
CA LEU A 296 -24.66 -10.04 9.46
C LEU A 296 -23.69 -10.84 10.32
N THR A 297 -22.79 -11.57 9.68
CA THR A 297 -21.61 -12.07 10.39
C THR A 297 -20.77 -10.91 10.92
N ARG A 298 -19.93 -11.18 11.93
CA ARG A 298 -19.06 -10.15 12.55
C ARG A 298 -18.26 -9.36 11.52
N ASP A 299 -17.69 -10.03 10.53
CA ASP A 299 -16.84 -9.38 9.54
C ASP A 299 -17.65 -8.59 8.49
N GLN A 300 -18.82 -9.09 8.09
CA GLN A 300 -19.76 -8.37 7.23
C GLN A 300 -20.28 -7.10 7.93
N PHE A 301 -20.70 -7.20 9.20
CA PHE A 301 -21.14 -6.07 10.00
C PHE A 301 -20.07 -4.98 10.08
N ARG A 302 -18.82 -5.37 10.36
CA ARG A 302 -17.70 -4.42 10.46
C ARG A 302 -17.41 -3.70 9.15
N LEU A 303 -17.43 -4.42 8.03
CA LEU A 303 -17.20 -3.80 6.71
C LEU A 303 -18.39 -2.91 6.29
N TYR A 304 -19.61 -3.39 6.50
CA TYR A 304 -20.82 -2.62 6.21
C TYR A 304 -20.88 -1.33 7.05
N GLN A 305 -20.58 -1.41 8.34
CA GLN A 305 -20.51 -0.23 9.21
C GLN A 305 -19.46 0.78 8.73
N LEU A 306 -18.30 0.32 8.27
CA LEU A 306 -17.26 1.20 7.72
C LEU A 306 -17.76 1.93 6.46
N ILE A 307 -18.37 1.19 5.52
CA ILE A 307 -18.96 1.74 4.28
C ILE A 307 -20.06 2.75 4.61
N TRP A 308 -20.98 2.38 5.50
CA TRP A 308 -22.10 3.23 5.90
C TRP A 308 -21.64 4.54 6.53
N LYS A 309 -20.68 4.48 7.49
CA LYS A 309 -20.15 5.69 8.14
C LYS A 309 -19.40 6.59 7.17
N ARG A 310 -18.57 6.03 6.26
CA ARG A 310 -17.84 6.81 5.25
C ARG A 310 -18.79 7.53 4.31
N PHE A 311 -19.82 6.83 3.83
CA PHE A 311 -20.81 7.40 2.92
C PHE A 311 -21.58 8.55 3.59
N LEU A 312 -22.10 8.33 4.80
CA LEU A 312 -22.81 9.37 5.55
C LEU A 312 -21.90 10.58 5.80
N ALA A 313 -20.65 10.35 6.22
CA ALA A 313 -19.67 11.41 6.50
C ALA A 313 -19.36 12.24 5.25
N SER A 314 -19.36 11.62 4.09
CA SER A 314 -19.08 12.29 2.82
C SER A 314 -20.12 13.35 2.44
N ARG A 315 -21.33 13.27 3.00
CA ARG A 315 -22.46 14.19 2.77
C ARG A 315 -22.74 15.08 3.99
N MET A 316 -21.85 15.08 4.97
CA MET A 316 -21.91 16.00 6.11
C MET A 316 -21.01 17.22 5.90
N GLN A 317 -21.25 18.28 6.69
CA GLN A 317 -20.39 19.46 6.72
C GLN A 317 -18.95 19.14 7.18
N PRO A 318 -17.94 19.87 6.68
CA PRO A 318 -16.56 19.82 7.17
C PRO A 318 -16.49 20.07 8.68
N ALA A 319 -15.51 19.46 9.34
CA ALA A 319 -15.16 19.83 10.71
C ALA A 319 -14.40 21.17 10.70
N ARG A 320 -14.67 22.04 11.68
CA ARG A 320 -14.04 23.36 11.82
C ARG A 320 -13.30 23.46 13.13
N TYR A 321 -12.09 23.98 13.04
CA TYR A 321 -11.19 24.18 14.16
C TYR A 321 -10.82 25.65 14.23
N GLU A 322 -10.88 26.19 15.44
CA GLU A 322 -10.21 27.45 15.73
C GLU A 322 -8.77 27.13 16.11
N THR A 323 -7.83 27.71 15.36
CA THR A 323 -6.39 27.50 15.56
C THR A 323 -5.76 28.76 16.12
N THR A 324 -4.90 28.61 17.11
CA THR A 324 -4.03 29.68 17.63
C THR A 324 -2.58 29.23 17.47
N SER A 325 -1.81 30.00 16.71
CA SER A 325 -0.36 29.84 16.58
C SER A 325 0.31 31.01 17.31
N VAL A 326 1.16 30.69 18.28
CA VAL A 326 1.93 31.67 19.04
C VAL A 326 3.40 31.51 18.68
N LYS A 327 4.05 32.61 18.31
CA LYS A 327 5.52 32.68 18.21
C LYS A 327 6.08 33.36 19.44
N ILE A 328 7.10 32.76 20.03
CA ILE A 328 7.77 33.25 21.24
C ILE A 328 9.24 33.49 20.87
N ALA A 329 9.71 34.71 21.05
CA ALA A 329 11.09 35.08 20.80
C ALA A 329 11.93 34.88 22.06
N ALA A 330 13.15 34.38 21.86
CA ALA A 330 14.21 34.27 22.86
C ALA A 330 15.55 34.59 22.16
N GLY A 331 16.09 35.79 22.42
CA GLY A 331 17.21 36.32 21.65
C GLY A 331 16.89 36.40 20.15
N LYS A 332 17.75 35.79 19.31
CA LYS A 332 17.54 35.71 17.85
C LYS A 332 16.66 34.55 17.39
N TYR A 333 16.25 33.68 18.32
CA TYR A 333 15.51 32.45 18.04
C TYR A 333 14.02 32.60 18.26
N LEU A 334 13.26 31.75 17.58
CA LEU A 334 11.82 31.64 17.71
C LEU A 334 11.42 30.23 18.14
N PHE A 335 10.47 30.19 19.06
CA PHE A 335 9.72 29.01 19.47
C PHE A 335 8.27 29.16 19.03
N THR A 336 7.59 28.04 18.83
CA THR A 336 6.20 28.00 18.36
C THR A 336 5.35 27.13 19.26
N VAL A 337 4.16 27.63 19.57
CA VAL A 337 3.08 26.86 20.18
C VAL A 337 1.92 26.86 19.21
N SER A 338 1.38 25.67 18.95
CA SER A 338 0.14 25.50 18.20
C SER A 338 -0.91 24.91 19.11
N ALA A 339 -2.06 25.56 19.15
CA ALA A 339 -3.26 25.12 19.84
C ALA A 339 -4.42 25.08 18.86
N SER A 340 -5.26 24.06 18.94
CA SER A 340 -6.53 24.02 18.23
C SER A 340 -7.66 23.62 19.17
N ARG A 341 -8.85 24.16 18.91
CA ARG A 341 -10.10 23.70 19.52
C ARG A 341 -11.13 23.42 18.44
N ILE A 342 -11.92 22.37 18.62
CA ILE A 342 -13.02 22.05 17.72
C ILE A 342 -14.11 23.10 17.92
N ALA A 343 -14.37 23.88 16.87
CA ALA A 343 -15.49 24.82 16.83
C ALA A 343 -16.78 24.14 16.32
N PHE A 344 -16.62 23.15 15.43
CA PHE A 344 -17.73 22.37 14.91
C PHE A 344 -17.25 20.98 14.46
N GLU A 345 -17.83 19.90 14.99
CA GLU A 345 -17.39 18.53 14.70
C GLU A 345 -17.69 18.07 13.27
N GLY A 346 -18.77 18.58 12.65
CA GLY A 346 -19.17 18.19 11.30
C GLY A 346 -19.26 16.67 11.13
N PHE A 347 -18.68 16.16 10.04
CA PHE A 347 -18.63 14.72 9.75
C PHE A 347 -17.89 13.87 10.80
N ARG A 348 -17.06 14.47 11.66
CA ARG A 348 -16.25 13.71 12.64
C ARG A 348 -17.07 13.09 13.76
N MET A 349 -18.29 13.55 13.97
CA MET A 349 -19.23 12.91 14.91
C MET A 349 -19.44 11.41 14.58
N ILE A 350 -19.34 11.05 13.30
CA ILE A 350 -19.65 9.70 12.83
C ILE A 350 -18.46 8.95 12.25
N TYR A 351 -17.46 9.66 11.72
CA TYR A 351 -16.34 9.05 10.99
C TYR A 351 -15.02 9.79 11.24
N THR A 352 -14.02 9.02 11.63
CA THR A 352 -12.61 9.42 11.67
C THR A 352 -11.79 8.37 10.94
N GLU A 353 -10.84 8.80 10.10
CA GLU A 353 -9.98 7.86 9.37
C GLU A 353 -9.10 7.05 10.34
N ALA A 354 -8.89 5.78 10.02
CA ALA A 354 -8.08 4.93 10.89
C ALA A 354 -6.61 5.34 10.85
N GLY A 355 -6.01 5.49 12.04
CA GLY A 355 -4.63 6.00 12.17
C GLY A 355 -4.53 7.51 12.12
N GLU A 356 -5.66 8.24 12.01
CA GLU A 356 -5.64 9.67 12.23
C GLU A 356 -5.18 9.96 13.67
N ALA A 357 -4.09 10.72 13.81
CA ALA A 357 -3.63 11.17 15.12
C ALA A 357 -4.77 11.92 15.81
N LYS A 358 -5.02 11.59 17.09
CA LYS A 358 -5.88 12.45 17.91
C LYS A 358 -5.18 13.81 17.96
N GLU A 359 -5.80 14.84 17.39
CA GLU A 359 -5.29 16.20 17.55
C GLU A 359 -5.27 16.48 19.06
N GLU A 360 -4.07 16.65 19.61
CA GLU A 360 -3.92 17.02 21.01
C GLU A 360 -4.56 18.40 21.17
N ASN A 361 -5.65 18.45 21.92
CA ASN A 361 -6.25 19.71 22.36
C ASN A 361 -5.29 20.32 23.41
N SER A 362 -4.19 20.92 22.97
CA SER A 362 -3.37 21.80 23.79
C SER A 362 -4.14 23.10 24.01
N VAL A 363 -5.16 23.06 24.88
CA VAL A 363 -5.92 24.25 25.24
C VAL A 363 -5.04 25.12 26.13
N LEU A 364 -4.72 26.32 25.66
CA LEU A 364 -4.18 27.40 26.50
C LEU A 364 -5.29 27.84 27.46
N ALA A 365 -5.24 27.42 28.71
CA ALA A 365 -6.37 27.48 29.65
C ALA A 365 -6.89 28.91 29.92
N ARG A 366 -6.06 29.96 29.78
CA ARG A 366 -6.47 31.38 29.89
C ARG A 366 -6.11 32.25 28.68
N GLY A 367 -5.60 31.64 27.61
CA GLY A 367 -5.14 32.36 26.42
C GLY A 367 -3.84 33.15 26.66
N ILE A 368 -2.94 33.12 25.68
CA ILE A 368 -1.73 33.95 25.67
C ILE A 368 -2.05 35.24 24.91
N CYS A 369 -1.55 36.37 25.41
CA CYS A 369 -1.60 37.68 24.75
C CYS A 369 -0.19 38.24 24.53
N MET A 370 -0.07 39.33 23.79
CA MET A 370 1.24 39.97 23.52
C MET A 370 1.97 40.42 24.79
N GLU A 371 1.22 40.69 25.87
CA GLU A 371 1.75 41.17 27.16
C GLU A 371 1.99 40.03 28.17
N SER A 372 1.80 38.76 27.77
CA SER A 372 1.99 37.64 28.69
C SER A 372 3.43 37.54 29.16
N GLU A 373 3.63 37.62 30.48
CA GLU A 373 4.92 37.36 31.13
C GLU A 373 5.24 35.86 31.09
N LEU A 374 6.36 35.52 30.46
CA LEU A 374 6.86 34.14 30.31
C LEU A 374 8.17 33.99 31.07
N THR A 375 8.24 33.00 31.95
CA THR A 375 9.48 32.61 32.64
C THR A 375 9.90 31.24 32.15
N GLN A 376 11.16 31.10 31.72
CA GLN A 376 11.72 29.81 31.35
C GLN A 376 11.98 28.98 32.61
N GLU A 377 11.47 27.74 32.63
CA GLU A 377 11.62 26.82 33.78
C GLU A 377 12.57 25.66 33.45
N SER A 378 12.41 25.07 32.26
CA SER A 378 13.31 24.00 31.79
C SER A 378 13.36 23.91 30.27
N PHE A 379 14.35 23.17 29.76
CA PHE A 379 14.41 22.74 28.38
C PHE A 379 14.25 21.23 28.31
N GLU A 380 13.46 20.75 27.36
CA GLU A 380 13.37 19.34 27.03
C GLU A 380 14.04 19.11 25.67
N THR A 381 15.08 18.29 25.67
CA THR A 381 15.83 17.96 24.46
C THR A 381 15.74 16.48 24.17
N LYS A 382 15.57 16.12 22.90
CA LYS A 382 15.53 14.73 22.46
C LYS A 382 16.35 14.56 21.19
N GLN A 383 17.25 13.59 21.23
CA GLN A 383 17.97 13.11 20.05
C GLN A 383 17.04 12.21 19.24
N HIS A 384 17.09 12.36 17.93
CA HIS A 384 16.37 11.52 16.98
C HIS A 384 17.28 11.16 15.82
N PHE A 385 16.88 10.12 15.11
CA PHE A 385 17.46 9.74 13.83
C PHE A 385 16.36 9.61 12.80
N THR A 386 16.61 10.12 11.60
CA THR A 386 15.70 9.92 10.47
C THR A 386 15.50 8.42 10.24
N GLN A 387 14.29 8.06 9.82
CA GLN A 387 13.89 6.67 9.62
C GLN A 387 13.78 6.39 8.11
N PRO A 388 14.13 5.18 7.65
CA PRO A 388 13.92 4.80 6.26
C PRO A 388 12.43 4.81 5.93
N PRO A 389 12.07 4.88 4.63
CA PRO A 389 10.68 4.75 4.22
C PRO A 389 10.09 3.42 4.72
N ALA A 390 8.83 3.43 5.13
CA ALA A 390 8.18 2.24 5.63
C ALA A 390 8.02 1.19 4.51
N HIS A 391 8.14 -0.09 4.89
CA HIS A 391 7.80 -1.20 4.01
C HIS A 391 6.35 -1.08 3.55
N TYR A 392 6.06 -1.59 2.35
CA TYR A 392 4.68 -1.62 1.87
C TYR A 392 3.84 -2.57 2.72
N THR A 393 2.66 -2.11 3.15
CA THR A 393 1.55 -3.00 3.50
C THR A 393 0.70 -3.25 2.25
N GLU A 394 -0.23 -4.22 2.29
CA GLU A 394 -1.17 -4.38 1.17
C GLU A 394 -1.90 -3.06 0.84
N ALA A 395 -2.32 -2.30 1.85
CA ALA A 395 -3.01 -1.02 1.66
C ALA A 395 -2.10 0.03 1.00
N ALA A 396 -0.86 0.17 1.49
CA ALA A 396 0.08 1.11 0.90
C ALA A 396 0.44 0.73 -0.55
N LEU A 397 0.48 -0.56 -0.86
CA LEU A 397 0.74 -1.04 -2.22
C LEU A 397 -0.45 -0.80 -3.14
N VAL A 398 -1.70 -1.02 -2.70
CA VAL A 398 -2.90 -0.64 -3.46
C VAL A 398 -2.88 0.85 -3.78
N LYS A 399 -2.56 1.69 -2.79
CA LYS A 399 -2.44 3.14 -2.98
C LYS A 399 -1.39 3.49 -4.04
N ALA A 400 -0.19 2.90 -3.96
CA ALA A 400 0.88 3.14 -4.92
C ALA A 400 0.50 2.68 -6.34
N LEU A 401 -0.16 1.52 -6.47
CA LEU A 401 -0.64 1.02 -7.76
C LEU A 401 -1.67 1.98 -8.39
N GLU A 402 -2.62 2.50 -7.59
CA GLU A 402 -3.59 3.50 -8.03
C GLU A 402 -2.93 4.82 -8.46
N GLU A 403 -2.04 5.38 -7.65
CA GLU A 403 -1.33 6.65 -7.94
C GLU A 403 -0.46 6.56 -9.20
N LEU A 404 0.11 5.39 -9.46
CA LEU A 404 0.92 5.12 -10.66
C LEU A 404 0.08 4.68 -11.87
N GLY A 405 -1.25 4.58 -11.75
CA GLY A 405 -2.13 4.12 -12.83
C GLY A 405 -1.98 2.64 -13.20
N ILE A 406 -1.36 1.85 -12.34
CA ILE A 406 -1.10 0.42 -12.54
C ILE A 406 -2.24 -0.42 -11.96
N GLY A 407 -2.81 -1.29 -12.79
CA GLY A 407 -3.95 -2.10 -12.39
C GLY A 407 -5.23 -1.27 -12.29
N ARG A 408 -6.31 -1.93 -11.87
CA ARG A 408 -7.69 -1.45 -11.86
C ARG A 408 -8.42 -2.06 -10.66
N PRO A 409 -9.61 -1.56 -10.27
CA PRO A 409 -10.44 -2.15 -9.21
C PRO A 409 -10.51 -3.68 -9.17
N SER A 410 -10.59 -4.34 -10.33
CA SER A 410 -10.65 -5.79 -10.46
C SER A 410 -9.31 -6.51 -10.20
N THR A 411 -8.18 -5.81 -10.21
CA THR A 411 -6.84 -6.42 -10.27
C THR A 411 -5.93 -6.10 -9.09
N TYR A 412 -6.25 -5.12 -8.24
CA TYR A 412 -5.47 -4.80 -7.04
C TYR A 412 -5.29 -6.02 -6.11
N ALA A 413 -6.40 -6.55 -5.56
CA ALA A 413 -6.35 -7.67 -4.63
C ALA A 413 -5.83 -8.98 -5.26
N PRO A 414 -6.21 -9.36 -6.51
CA PRO A 414 -5.63 -10.52 -7.17
C PRO A 414 -4.13 -10.41 -7.43
N THR A 415 -3.62 -9.24 -7.80
CA THR A 415 -2.18 -9.03 -8.04
C THR A 415 -1.38 -9.27 -6.76
N ILE A 416 -1.80 -8.62 -5.67
CA ILE A 416 -1.15 -8.74 -4.35
C ILE A 416 -1.22 -10.18 -3.85
N SER A 417 -2.38 -10.83 -3.99
CA SER A 417 -2.56 -12.23 -3.63
C SER A 417 -1.64 -13.16 -4.43
N THR A 418 -1.41 -12.86 -5.71
CA THR A 418 -0.56 -13.66 -6.59
C THR A 418 0.90 -13.58 -6.18
N ILE A 419 1.45 -12.38 -5.98
CA ILE A 419 2.87 -12.23 -5.58
C ILE A 419 3.15 -12.84 -4.20
N ILE A 420 2.17 -12.83 -3.28
CA ILE A 420 2.26 -13.54 -1.99
C ILE A 420 2.19 -15.05 -2.19
N ALA A 421 1.21 -15.56 -2.96
CA ALA A 421 1.01 -17.00 -3.17
C ALA A 421 2.21 -17.66 -3.90
N ARG A 422 2.84 -16.93 -4.83
CA ARG A 422 4.07 -17.34 -5.51
C ARG A 422 5.32 -17.23 -4.64
N ARG A 423 5.19 -16.71 -3.42
CA ARG A 423 6.29 -16.44 -2.48
C ARG A 423 7.35 -15.52 -3.08
N TYR A 424 6.96 -14.57 -3.92
CA TYR A 424 7.85 -13.47 -4.30
C TYR A 424 8.02 -12.50 -3.14
N VAL A 425 6.94 -12.30 -2.38
CA VAL A 425 6.94 -11.49 -1.17
C VAL A 425 6.40 -12.25 0.03
N ALA A 426 6.96 -11.97 1.20
CA ALA A 426 6.53 -12.52 2.48
C ALA A 426 5.72 -11.47 3.25
N LYS A 427 4.55 -11.87 3.77
CA LYS A 427 3.71 -11.00 4.60
C LYS A 427 3.93 -11.26 6.10
N GLU A 428 4.53 -10.31 6.80
CA GLU A 428 4.80 -10.35 8.24
C GLU A 428 4.39 -9.04 8.92
N ASN A 429 3.63 -9.12 10.02
CA ASN A 429 3.15 -7.93 10.75
C ASN A 429 2.51 -6.84 9.85
N LYS A 430 1.75 -7.27 8.83
CA LYS A 430 1.14 -6.47 7.74
C LYS A 430 2.08 -5.94 6.66
N ASN A 431 3.39 -5.91 6.91
CA ASN A 431 4.39 -5.51 5.94
C ASN A 431 4.65 -6.63 4.93
N LEU A 432 5.00 -6.23 3.72
CA LEU A 432 5.41 -7.06 2.61
C LEU A 432 6.93 -6.91 2.48
N TYR A 433 7.62 -8.05 2.51
CA TYR A 433 9.07 -8.12 2.41
C TYR A 433 9.46 -8.88 1.16
N LEU A 434 10.48 -8.40 0.44
CA LEU A 434 11.01 -9.14 -0.69
C LEU A 434 11.67 -10.45 -0.21
N THR A 435 11.42 -11.53 -0.94
CA THR A 435 12.07 -12.83 -0.69
C THR A 435 13.20 -13.05 -1.67
N GLU A 436 14.03 -14.07 -1.44
CA GLU A 436 15.07 -14.47 -2.40
C GLU A 436 14.53 -14.81 -3.78
N VAL A 437 13.40 -15.51 -3.84
CA VAL A 437 12.78 -15.87 -5.13
C VAL A 437 12.24 -14.61 -5.80
N GLY A 438 11.65 -13.69 -5.03
CA GLY A 438 11.20 -12.40 -5.54
C GLY A 438 12.34 -11.56 -6.10
N GLU A 439 13.47 -11.51 -5.41
CA GLU A 439 14.66 -10.76 -5.83
C GLU A 439 15.28 -11.33 -7.11
N VAL A 440 15.45 -12.65 -7.21
CA VAL A 440 15.95 -13.30 -8.42
C VAL A 440 15.01 -13.05 -9.60
N VAL A 441 13.70 -13.15 -9.39
CA VAL A 441 12.72 -12.87 -10.43
C VAL A 441 12.74 -11.40 -10.83
N ASP A 442 12.78 -10.46 -9.88
CA ASP A 442 12.88 -9.03 -10.17
C ASP A 442 14.14 -8.71 -10.99
N HIS A 443 15.29 -9.28 -10.60
CA HIS A 443 16.56 -9.11 -11.30
C HIS A 443 16.50 -9.59 -12.75
N ILE A 444 16.01 -10.82 -12.98
CA ILE A 444 15.83 -11.36 -14.34
C ILE A 444 14.88 -10.47 -15.15
N MET A 445 13.77 -10.03 -14.54
CA MET A 445 12.80 -9.19 -15.23
C MET A 445 13.37 -7.81 -15.58
N LYS A 446 14.16 -7.18 -14.70
CA LYS A 446 14.86 -5.90 -14.97
C LYS A 446 15.85 -6.01 -16.12
N GLN A 447 16.65 -7.09 -16.14
CA GLN A 447 17.72 -7.25 -17.12
C GLN A 447 17.17 -7.67 -18.49
N SER A 448 16.32 -8.68 -18.51
CA SER A 448 15.85 -9.30 -19.76
C SER A 448 14.57 -8.67 -20.31
N PHE A 449 13.74 -8.05 -19.46
CA PHE A 449 12.42 -7.52 -19.83
C PHE A 449 12.13 -6.12 -19.26
N PRO A 450 13.05 -5.13 -19.43
CA PRO A 450 12.92 -3.83 -18.79
C PRO A 450 11.63 -3.09 -19.13
N SER A 451 11.13 -3.22 -20.37
CA SER A 451 9.86 -2.62 -20.80
C SER A 451 8.64 -3.22 -20.07
N ILE A 452 8.68 -4.51 -19.69
CA ILE A 452 7.57 -5.19 -19.02
C ILE A 452 7.47 -4.79 -17.54
N VAL A 453 8.60 -4.50 -16.89
CA VAL A 453 8.64 -4.02 -15.49
C VAL A 453 8.63 -2.49 -15.38
N ASP A 454 8.57 -1.78 -16.50
CA ASP A 454 8.42 -0.34 -16.50
C ASP A 454 7.00 0.06 -16.06
N VAL A 455 6.96 0.99 -15.11
CA VAL A 455 5.73 1.53 -14.53
C VAL A 455 4.93 2.28 -15.59
N ASN A 456 5.60 3.11 -16.40
CA ASN A 456 4.93 3.95 -17.40
C ASN A 456 4.36 3.10 -18.54
N PHE A 457 5.10 2.10 -19.01
CA PHE A 457 4.65 1.13 -19.99
C PHE A 457 3.38 0.43 -19.52
N THR A 458 3.37 -0.04 -18.28
CA THR A 458 2.22 -0.73 -17.70
C THR A 458 1.00 0.18 -17.56
N ALA A 459 1.18 1.41 -17.11
CA ALA A 459 0.11 2.41 -16.99
C ALA A 459 -0.44 2.83 -18.37
N ASN A 460 0.43 3.02 -19.36
CA ASN A 460 0.04 3.31 -20.73
C ASN A 460 -0.78 2.16 -21.33
N MET A 461 -0.37 0.91 -21.11
CA MET A 461 -1.12 -0.25 -21.58
C MET A 461 -2.53 -0.32 -20.96
N GLU A 462 -2.68 -0.03 -19.67
CA GLU A 462 -4.02 0.05 -19.07
C GLU A 462 -4.86 1.18 -19.68
N SER A 463 -4.23 2.31 -20.01
CA SER A 463 -4.93 3.45 -20.65
C SER A 463 -5.36 3.12 -22.08
N LEU A 464 -4.55 2.37 -22.84
CA LEU A 464 -4.93 1.86 -24.16
C LEU A 464 -6.12 0.90 -24.06
N LEU A 465 -6.12 0.01 -23.06
CA LEU A 465 -7.25 -0.91 -22.81
C LEU A 465 -8.54 -0.16 -22.44
N ASP A 466 -8.44 0.96 -21.73
CA ASP A 466 -9.59 1.83 -21.50
C ASP A 466 -10.01 2.56 -22.79
N GLY A 467 -9.06 2.94 -23.64
CA GLY A 467 -9.34 3.44 -25.00
C GLY A 467 -10.07 2.43 -25.90
N VAL A 468 -9.81 1.13 -25.74
CA VAL A 468 -10.59 0.07 -26.41
C VAL A 468 -12.02 0.04 -25.86
N ALA A 469 -12.18 0.08 -24.53
CA ALA A 469 -13.49 0.07 -23.88
C ALA A 469 -14.36 1.28 -24.27
N GLU A 470 -13.73 2.40 -24.66
CA GLU A 470 -14.39 3.61 -25.15
C GLU A 470 -14.59 3.61 -26.69
N GLY A 471 -14.22 2.55 -27.40
CA GLY A 471 -14.32 2.44 -28.86
C GLY A 471 -13.32 3.32 -29.63
N LYS A 472 -12.30 3.87 -28.96
CA LYS A 472 -11.30 4.79 -29.55
C LYS A 472 -10.08 4.09 -30.12
N VAL A 473 -9.79 2.87 -29.64
CA VAL A 473 -8.59 2.11 -30.01
C VAL A 473 -9.01 0.72 -30.46
N ASN A 474 -8.51 0.25 -31.61
CA ASN A 474 -8.70 -1.13 -32.02
C ASN A 474 -7.79 -2.05 -31.20
N TRP A 475 -8.37 -3.05 -30.54
CA TRP A 475 -7.59 -3.93 -29.68
C TRP A 475 -6.54 -4.77 -30.40
N ARG A 476 -6.77 -5.14 -31.67
CA ARG A 476 -5.82 -5.94 -32.46
C ARG A 476 -4.54 -5.17 -32.70
N THR A 477 -4.64 -3.87 -32.94
CA THR A 477 -3.49 -2.97 -33.11
C THR A 477 -2.60 -2.96 -31.86
N ILE A 478 -3.18 -3.05 -30.65
CA ILE A 478 -2.39 -3.16 -29.42
C ILE A 478 -1.57 -4.44 -29.42
N ILE A 479 -2.18 -5.58 -29.81
CA ILE A 479 -1.50 -6.87 -29.85
C ILE A 479 -0.44 -6.93 -30.95
N GLU A 480 -0.76 -6.43 -32.15
CA GLU A 480 0.13 -6.40 -33.31
C GLU A 480 1.40 -5.59 -33.03
N ASN A 481 1.27 -4.47 -32.31
CA ASN A 481 2.42 -3.65 -31.93
C ASN A 481 3.20 -4.24 -30.74
N PHE A 482 2.53 -4.96 -29.84
CA PHE A 482 3.18 -5.49 -28.63
C PHE A 482 3.89 -6.84 -28.84
N TYR A 483 3.31 -7.72 -29.66
CA TYR A 483 3.73 -9.11 -29.77
C TYR A 483 5.15 -9.31 -30.36
N PRO A 484 5.58 -8.59 -31.42
CA PRO A 484 6.93 -8.72 -31.95
C PRO A 484 8.01 -8.35 -30.93
N ASP A 485 7.86 -7.22 -30.24
CA ASP A 485 8.83 -6.74 -29.24
C ASP A 485 9.04 -7.74 -28.10
N ILE A 486 7.96 -8.38 -27.62
CA ILE A 486 8.07 -9.39 -26.56
C ILE A 486 8.66 -10.71 -27.08
N GLU A 487 8.38 -11.08 -28.33
CA GLU A 487 8.97 -12.28 -28.94
C GLU A 487 10.48 -12.11 -29.09
N ASP A 488 10.93 -10.98 -29.64
CA ASP A 488 12.35 -10.64 -29.79
C ASP A 488 13.07 -10.59 -28.43
N ALA A 489 12.43 -9.97 -27.41
CA ALA A 489 12.99 -9.93 -26.06
C ALA A 489 13.12 -11.33 -25.45
N VAL A 490 12.15 -12.22 -25.66
CA VAL A 490 12.16 -13.59 -25.15
C VAL A 490 13.19 -14.44 -25.87
N GLU A 491 13.35 -14.29 -27.18
CA GLU A 491 14.40 -14.98 -27.94
C GLU A 491 15.80 -14.54 -27.51
N LYS A 492 16.00 -13.23 -27.33
CA LYS A 492 17.26 -12.68 -26.84
C LYS A 492 17.57 -13.20 -25.44
N ALA A 493 16.59 -13.13 -24.54
CA ALA A 493 16.73 -13.66 -23.19
C ALA A 493 17.05 -15.16 -23.22
N GLN A 494 16.35 -15.97 -24.03
CA GLN A 494 16.63 -17.40 -24.15
C GLN A 494 18.07 -17.66 -24.63
N LYS A 495 18.57 -16.94 -25.65
CA LYS A 495 19.94 -17.08 -26.16
C LYS A 495 21.00 -16.70 -25.12
N GLU A 496 20.81 -15.55 -24.44
CA GLU A 496 21.69 -15.13 -23.34
C GLU A 496 21.67 -16.17 -22.21
N LEU A 497 20.50 -16.72 -21.91
CA LEU A 497 20.31 -17.73 -20.86
C LEU A 497 20.88 -19.10 -21.23
N ASP A 498 20.91 -19.49 -22.50
CA ASP A 498 21.52 -20.74 -22.98
C ASP A 498 23.06 -20.65 -23.01
N ALA A 499 23.61 -19.44 -23.23
CA ALA A 499 25.04 -19.17 -23.15
C ALA A 499 25.58 -19.25 -21.71
N VAL A 500 24.74 -18.94 -20.70
CA VAL A 500 25.09 -19.10 -19.29
C VAL A 500 24.84 -20.55 -18.85
N LYS A 501 25.85 -21.40 -19.02
CA LYS A 501 25.94 -22.68 -18.30
C LYS A 501 26.15 -22.37 -16.81
N ILE A 502 25.11 -22.56 -16.01
CA ILE A 502 25.25 -22.60 -14.55
C ILE A 502 25.91 -23.93 -14.25
N GLU A 503 27.24 -23.96 -14.21
CA GLU A 503 27.96 -25.09 -13.63
C GLU A 503 27.61 -25.13 -12.14
N ASP A 504 27.29 -26.32 -11.62
CA ASP A 504 27.00 -26.46 -10.20
C ASP A 504 28.27 -26.07 -9.41
N GLU A 505 28.21 -25.04 -8.57
CA GLU A 505 29.34 -24.58 -7.76
C GLU A 505 29.82 -25.73 -6.85
N VAL A 506 31.06 -26.19 -7.08
CA VAL A 506 31.71 -27.22 -6.26
C VAL A 506 32.12 -26.60 -4.94
N THR A 507 31.76 -27.25 -3.84
CA THR A 507 32.10 -26.79 -2.49
C THR A 507 33.19 -27.63 -1.87
N ASP A 508 33.85 -27.12 -0.83
CA ASP A 508 34.84 -27.86 -0.04
C ASP A 508 34.21 -28.94 0.87
N VAL A 509 32.88 -29.08 0.86
CA VAL A 509 32.17 -30.05 1.68
C VAL A 509 32.24 -31.43 1.04
N VAL A 510 32.94 -32.35 1.68
CA VAL A 510 33.06 -33.74 1.21
C VAL A 510 31.77 -34.53 1.48
N CYS A 511 31.36 -35.33 0.51
CA CYS A 511 30.23 -36.25 0.62
C CYS A 511 30.59 -37.46 1.49
N ASP A 512 29.92 -37.61 2.63
CA ASP A 512 30.17 -38.69 3.60
C ASP A 512 29.96 -40.11 3.04
N GLN A 513 29.28 -40.25 1.90
CA GLN A 513 28.91 -41.54 1.31
C GLN A 513 29.85 -41.98 0.18
N CYS A 514 30.55 -41.05 -0.50
CA CYS A 514 31.36 -41.41 -1.67
C CYS A 514 32.66 -40.60 -1.82
N GLY A 515 32.96 -39.68 -0.90
CA GLY A 515 34.19 -38.90 -0.89
C GLY A 515 34.30 -37.79 -1.95
N ARG A 516 33.31 -37.63 -2.85
CA ARG A 516 33.29 -36.52 -3.82
C ARG A 516 32.93 -35.20 -3.13
N ASN A 517 33.48 -34.09 -3.62
CA ASN A 517 33.05 -32.75 -3.21
C ASN A 517 31.59 -32.53 -3.59
N MET A 518 30.78 -32.07 -2.64
CA MET A 518 29.38 -31.78 -2.86
C MET A 518 29.24 -30.49 -3.66
N VAL A 519 28.18 -30.41 -4.45
CA VAL A 519 27.86 -29.25 -5.29
C VAL A 519 26.61 -28.54 -4.77
N ILE A 520 26.52 -27.23 -4.96
CA ILE A 520 25.33 -26.46 -4.59
C ILE A 520 24.23 -26.72 -5.61
N LYS A 521 23.07 -27.19 -5.13
CA LYS A 521 21.87 -27.36 -5.94
C LYS A 521 20.71 -26.54 -5.39
N TYR A 522 19.78 -26.21 -6.29
CA TYR A 522 18.58 -25.45 -5.96
C TYR A 522 17.40 -26.40 -5.76
N GLY A 523 16.83 -26.38 -4.56
CA GLY A 523 15.68 -27.20 -4.18
C GLY A 523 14.47 -26.36 -3.77
N PRO A 524 13.33 -27.02 -3.48
CA PRO A 524 12.11 -26.33 -3.02
C PRO A 524 12.30 -25.48 -1.75
N HIS A 525 13.30 -25.83 -0.93
CA HIS A 525 13.66 -25.20 0.34
C HIS A 525 14.86 -24.23 0.23
N GLY A 526 15.34 -23.94 -0.99
CA GLY A 526 16.51 -23.11 -1.24
C GLY A 526 17.73 -23.92 -1.66
N ARG A 527 18.90 -23.29 -1.56
CA ARG A 527 20.20 -23.92 -1.83
C ARG A 527 20.46 -25.07 -0.85
N PHE A 528 20.96 -26.18 -1.34
CA PHE A 528 21.40 -27.32 -0.53
C PHE A 528 22.60 -27.98 -1.20
N LEU A 529 23.40 -28.69 -0.42
CA LEU A 529 24.52 -29.45 -0.94
C LEU A 529 24.02 -30.80 -1.44
N ALA A 530 24.35 -31.17 -2.66
CA ALA A 530 24.06 -32.48 -3.23
C ALA A 530 25.34 -33.17 -3.69
N CYS A 531 25.38 -34.50 -3.56
CA CYS A 531 26.45 -35.26 -4.17
C CYS A 531 26.37 -35.19 -5.71
N PRO A 532 27.47 -34.90 -6.43
CA PRO A 532 27.48 -34.89 -7.89
C PRO A 532 27.31 -36.29 -8.49
N GLY A 533 27.53 -37.36 -7.71
CA GLY A 533 27.34 -38.76 -8.13
C GLY A 533 25.89 -39.24 -8.22
N PHE A 534 24.89 -38.36 -8.30
CA PHE A 534 23.50 -38.76 -8.51
C PHE A 534 23.34 -39.39 -9.91
N PRO A 535 22.63 -40.52 -10.08
CA PRO A 535 21.74 -41.19 -9.12
C PRO A 535 22.39 -42.22 -8.18
N GLU A 536 23.67 -42.54 -8.38
CA GLU A 536 24.42 -43.59 -7.64
C GLU A 536 24.62 -43.21 -6.16
N CYS A 537 24.83 -41.92 -5.87
CA CYS A 537 24.93 -41.39 -4.52
C CYS A 537 23.92 -40.24 -4.33
N ARG A 538 22.95 -40.46 -3.43
CA ARG A 538 21.83 -39.53 -3.16
C ARG A 538 22.04 -38.66 -1.91
N ASN A 539 23.27 -38.60 -1.40
CA ASN A 539 23.56 -37.84 -0.19
C ASN A 539 23.31 -36.33 -0.41
N THR A 540 22.65 -35.70 0.55
CA THR A 540 22.39 -34.25 0.56
C THR A 540 22.63 -33.68 1.96
N LYS A 541 23.09 -32.43 2.03
CA LYS A 541 23.31 -31.70 3.28
C LYS A 541 22.71 -30.29 3.21
N PRO A 542 22.31 -29.69 4.34
CA PRO A 542 21.95 -28.27 4.37
C PRO A 542 23.12 -27.40 3.93
N TYR A 543 22.86 -26.41 3.07
CA TYR A 543 23.84 -25.38 2.74
C TYR A 543 23.63 -24.18 3.67
N LEU A 544 24.63 -23.87 4.48
CA LEU A 544 24.67 -22.64 5.26
C LEU A 544 25.48 -21.61 4.48
N GLU A 545 24.79 -20.62 3.91
CA GLU A 545 25.42 -19.56 3.13
C GLU A 545 26.12 -18.58 4.07
N LYS A 546 27.41 -18.83 4.33
CA LYS A 546 28.27 -17.99 5.16
C LYS A 546 28.53 -16.67 4.46
N ILE A 547 28.38 -15.56 5.18
CA ILE A 547 28.60 -14.21 4.61
C ILE A 547 30.05 -13.72 4.78
N GLY A 548 30.93 -14.55 5.35
CA GLY A 548 32.33 -14.21 5.61
C GLY A 548 32.53 -13.24 6.78
N VAL A 549 31.55 -13.14 7.69
CA VAL A 549 31.57 -12.23 8.84
C VAL A 549 31.39 -13.05 10.12
N ALA A 550 32.29 -12.83 11.07
CA ALA A 550 32.22 -13.45 12.40
C ALA A 550 31.08 -12.83 13.22
N CYS A 551 30.37 -13.68 13.97
CA CYS A 551 29.28 -13.30 14.84
C CYS A 551 29.82 -12.37 15.94
N PRO A 552 29.21 -11.19 16.14
CA PRO A 552 29.71 -10.24 17.12
C PRO A 552 29.52 -10.70 18.58
N VAL A 553 28.75 -11.77 18.81
CA VAL A 553 28.46 -12.33 20.14
C VAL A 553 29.39 -13.50 20.47
N CYS A 554 29.49 -14.51 19.60
CA CYS A 554 30.23 -15.74 19.89
C CYS A 554 31.46 -16.00 18.99
N GLY A 555 31.71 -15.15 17.98
CA GLY A 555 32.87 -15.26 17.09
C GLY A 555 32.76 -16.30 15.97
N LYS A 556 31.70 -17.11 15.94
CA LYS A 556 31.43 -18.13 14.90
C LYS A 556 30.81 -17.52 13.65
N ASP A 557 30.63 -18.25 12.55
CA ASP A 557 30.19 -17.62 11.30
C ASP A 557 28.74 -17.12 11.35
N VAL A 558 28.50 -15.97 10.73
CA VAL A 558 27.16 -15.49 10.40
C VAL A 558 26.75 -16.09 9.06
N VAL A 559 25.51 -16.58 9.01
CA VAL A 559 24.92 -17.26 7.85
C VAL A 559 23.62 -16.56 7.44
N LEU A 560 23.34 -16.55 6.13
CA LEU A 560 22.05 -16.11 5.60
C LEU A 560 20.97 -17.14 5.94
N ARG A 561 19.91 -16.70 6.60
CA ARG A 561 18.76 -17.52 7.01
C ARG A 561 17.46 -16.93 6.49
N LYS A 562 16.39 -17.73 6.60
CA LYS A 562 15.03 -17.36 6.14
C LYS A 562 14.03 -17.61 7.25
N THR A 563 13.05 -16.71 7.41
CA THR A 563 11.89 -16.97 8.27
C THR A 563 11.03 -18.08 7.66
N LYS A 564 10.08 -18.64 8.42
CA LYS A 564 9.10 -19.62 7.90
C LYS A 564 8.33 -19.12 6.67
N LYS A 565 8.22 -17.79 6.50
CA LYS A 565 7.53 -17.14 5.39
C LYS A 565 8.45 -16.69 4.26
N GLY A 566 9.77 -16.82 4.43
CA GLY A 566 10.77 -16.56 3.39
C GLY A 566 11.46 -15.21 3.44
N ARG A 567 11.25 -14.40 4.49
CA ARG A 567 12.01 -13.16 4.70
C ARG A 567 13.45 -13.48 5.08
N LYS A 568 14.42 -12.81 4.46
CA LYS A 568 15.85 -12.98 4.72
C LYS A 568 16.27 -12.31 6.03
N TYR A 569 17.20 -12.94 6.74
CA TYR A 569 17.91 -12.34 7.87
C TYR A 569 19.30 -12.99 8.00
N TYR A 570 20.21 -12.33 8.70
CA TYR A 570 21.55 -12.81 9.00
C TYR A 570 21.57 -13.29 10.44
N GLY A 571 21.95 -14.55 10.67
CA GLY A 571 21.98 -15.13 12.01
C GLY A 571 23.22 -15.98 12.25
N CYS A 572 23.55 -16.21 13.52
CA CYS A 572 24.69 -17.08 13.87
C CYS A 572 24.48 -18.52 13.36
N GLU A 573 25.54 -19.19 12.90
CA GLU A 573 25.49 -20.62 12.55
C GLU A 573 25.10 -21.50 13.74
N ASP A 574 25.48 -21.10 14.96
CA ASP A 574 25.25 -21.85 16.21
C ASP A 574 23.92 -21.60 16.93
N ASN A 575 22.95 -20.97 16.27
CA ASN A 575 21.60 -20.87 16.83
C ASN A 575 20.98 -22.28 17.04
N PRO A 576 20.49 -22.65 18.24
CA PRO A 576 19.96 -21.76 19.28
C PRO A 576 20.94 -21.31 20.39
N GLU A 577 22.17 -21.82 20.46
CA GLU A 577 23.14 -21.45 21.50
C GLU A 577 23.59 -19.98 21.38
N CYS A 578 23.54 -19.42 20.18
CA CYS A 578 23.71 -17.99 19.92
C CYS A 578 22.55 -17.43 19.11
N GLU A 579 21.73 -16.57 19.73
CA GLU A 579 20.53 -15.99 19.13
C GLU A 579 20.80 -14.70 18.34
N PHE A 580 22.06 -14.41 17.97
CA PHE A 580 22.38 -13.23 17.18
C PHE A 580 21.59 -13.22 15.86
N MET A 581 20.89 -12.11 15.62
CA MET A 581 20.08 -11.89 14.42
C MET A 581 20.20 -10.42 13.98
N SER A 582 20.33 -10.21 12.68
CA SER A 582 20.25 -8.89 12.06
C SER A 582 19.46 -8.95 10.76
N TRP A 583 18.65 -7.93 10.50
CA TRP A 583 17.93 -7.77 9.23
C TRP A 583 18.82 -7.22 8.12
N GLN A 584 19.84 -6.44 8.48
CA GLN A 584 20.84 -5.91 7.54
C GLN A 584 22.08 -6.79 7.59
N LYS A 585 22.85 -6.77 6.49
CA LYS A 585 24.10 -7.55 6.42
C LYS A 585 25.11 -6.96 7.40
N PRO A 586 25.55 -7.69 8.44
CA PRO A 586 26.59 -7.18 9.33
C PRO A 586 27.93 -7.16 8.61
N SER A 587 28.82 -6.26 9.03
CA SER A 587 30.22 -6.23 8.59
C SER A 587 31.14 -6.82 9.66
N GLY A 588 32.35 -7.19 9.26
CA GLY A 588 33.39 -7.63 10.20
C GLY A 588 33.97 -6.51 11.08
N GLN A 589 33.52 -5.26 10.90
CA GLN A 589 34.04 -4.10 11.60
C GLN A 589 33.18 -3.75 12.82
N LYS A 590 33.83 -3.37 13.91
CA LYS A 590 33.16 -2.82 15.09
C LYS A 590 33.12 -1.30 14.99
N CYS A 591 32.02 -0.72 15.44
CA CYS A 591 31.84 0.71 15.51
C CYS A 591 32.92 1.32 16.42
N PRO A 592 33.72 2.28 15.93
CA PRO A 592 34.77 2.91 16.73
C PRO A 592 34.23 3.80 17.84
N LYS A 593 32.97 4.26 17.74
CA LYS A 593 32.33 5.14 18.74
C LYS A 593 31.74 4.36 19.93
N CYS A 594 31.16 3.18 19.72
CA CYS A 594 30.48 2.43 20.80
C CYS A 594 30.80 0.94 20.89
N GLY A 595 31.67 0.41 20.02
CA GLY A 595 32.07 -1.00 20.01
C GLY A 595 31.04 -2.00 19.49
N SER A 596 29.82 -1.56 19.16
CA SER A 596 28.78 -2.40 18.55
C SER A 596 29.21 -2.90 17.16
N TYR A 597 28.59 -3.97 16.65
CA TYR A 597 28.76 -4.38 15.26
C TYR A 597 28.24 -3.32 14.29
N MET A 598 28.77 -3.31 13.07
CA MET A 598 28.30 -2.44 11.99
C MET A 598 27.54 -3.23 10.94
N VAL A 599 26.70 -2.54 10.16
CA VAL A 599 25.89 -3.11 9.08
C VAL A 599 26.18 -2.37 7.77
N GLU A 600 26.15 -3.11 6.66
CA GLU A 600 26.29 -2.57 5.31
C GLU A 600 25.00 -1.84 4.89
N LYS A 601 25.12 -0.57 4.49
CA LYS A 601 24.04 0.22 3.93
C LYS A 601 24.51 0.99 2.70
N GLY A 602 24.21 0.46 1.51
CA GLY A 602 24.76 0.97 0.25
C GLY A 602 26.28 0.97 0.25
N ASP A 603 26.89 2.13 0.02
CA ASP A 603 28.32 2.39 0.02
C ASP A 603 28.91 2.73 1.39
N LYS A 604 28.11 2.66 2.46
CA LYS A 604 28.52 3.01 3.83
C LYS A 604 28.36 1.85 4.81
N LEU A 605 29.08 1.96 5.92
CA LEU A 605 28.88 1.14 7.10
C LEU A 605 28.22 1.99 8.19
N CYS A 606 27.12 1.49 8.74
CA CYS A 606 26.39 2.15 9.82
C CYS A 606 26.48 1.31 11.10
N CYS A 607 26.57 1.96 12.25
CA CYS A 607 26.52 1.27 13.53
C CYS A 607 25.17 0.53 13.72
N GLY A 608 25.22 -0.72 14.17
CA GLY A 608 24.03 -1.51 14.49
C GLY A 608 23.32 -1.06 15.78
N ASN A 609 23.94 -0.20 16.59
CA ASN A 609 23.28 0.48 17.70
C ASN A 609 22.58 1.74 17.19
N GLU A 610 21.25 1.71 17.18
CA GLU A 610 20.38 2.79 16.70
C GLU A 610 20.59 4.14 17.41
N GLN A 611 21.16 4.15 18.62
CA GLN A 611 21.45 5.38 19.37
C GLN A 611 22.82 5.99 19.05
N CYS A 612 23.70 5.27 18.35
CA CYS A 612 25.08 5.71 18.13
C CYS A 612 25.21 6.70 16.97
N GLY A 613 24.46 6.47 15.88
CA GLY A 613 24.50 7.28 14.66
C GLY A 613 25.82 7.26 13.88
N PHE A 614 26.80 6.41 14.25
CA PHE A 614 28.10 6.39 13.58
C PHE A 614 27.98 5.79 12.17
N VAL A 615 28.56 6.49 11.20
CA VAL A 615 28.59 6.11 9.79
C VAL A 615 30.00 6.35 9.25
N GLU A 616 30.51 5.40 8.47
CA GLU A 616 31.75 5.58 7.71
C GLU A 616 31.64 5.03 6.29
N ALA A 617 32.54 5.47 5.40
CA ALA A 617 32.59 4.96 4.04
C ALA A 617 33.05 3.50 4.04
N ARG A 618 32.37 2.65 3.27
CA ARG A 618 32.84 1.28 3.07
C ARG A 618 34.12 1.35 2.23
N LYS A 619 35.22 0.86 2.78
CA LYS A 619 36.42 0.60 1.96
C LYS A 619 36.06 -0.51 0.98
N ASN A 620 35.88 -0.17 -0.30
CA ASN A 620 35.75 -1.16 -1.35
C ASN A 620 37.02 -2.00 -1.36
N THR A 621 36.94 -3.21 -0.83
CA THR A 621 37.85 -4.27 -1.28
C THR A 621 37.41 -4.61 -2.69
N GLU A 622 37.94 -3.88 -3.68
CA GLU A 622 38.03 -4.39 -5.04
C GLU A 622 38.74 -5.74 -4.98
N LYS A 623 38.05 -6.81 -5.37
CA LYS A 623 38.63 -8.03 -5.91
C LYS A 623 37.68 -8.62 -6.92
#